data_AF-A0AAN5Q4Z4-F1
#
_entry.id   AF-A0AAN5Q4Z4-F1
#
_cell.length_a   1.000
_cell.length_b   1.000
_cell.length_c   1.000
_cell.angle_alpha   90.00
_cell.angle_beta   90.00
_cell.angle_gamma   90.00
#
_symmetry.space_group_name_H-M   'P 1'
#
loop_
_entity.id
_entity.type
_entity.pdbx_description
1 polymer ?
#
loop_
_entity_poly.entity_id
_entity_poly.type
_entity_poly.pdbx_seq_one_letter_code
_entity_poly.pdbx_strand_id
1 'polypeptide(L)'
;MNKTITIALSLLLSITSKLTYAGPDRAQLAVWANEAIIATYTFDYKNYMQQQKEIAKYFSADGWIAYSKALNQSKLPEVVQKNAYFVNAVATEPPKLITLDPTHWQAIMPILVVYKNPQYEQKQNLKVILGFTVASPGQGVRGFSVTSLQSTPISPPCQCKIEETPGNTKQGDAKQ
;
A
#
# COMPACT_ATOMS: atom_id res chain seq x y z
N MET A 1 -41.66 67.39 14.58
CA MET A 1 -40.48 67.51 13.69
C MET A 1 -39.37 66.64 14.28
N ASN A 2 -39.00 65.57 13.57
CA ASN A 2 -37.78 64.73 13.63
C ASN A 2 -37.33 64.07 14.96
N LYS A 3 -37.42 62.73 15.08
CA LYS A 3 -36.40 61.70 14.72
C LYS A 3 -35.16 61.83 15.63
N THR A 4 -34.84 60.86 16.49
CA THR A 4 -34.23 59.58 16.09
C THR A 4 -34.33 58.50 17.17
N ILE A 5 -34.63 57.28 16.70
CA ILE A 5 -34.49 55.99 17.39
C ILE A 5 -33.07 55.47 17.12
N THR A 6 -32.38 54.92 18.11
CA THR A 6 -31.11 54.18 17.93
C THR A 6 -31.08 53.05 18.96
N ILE A 7 -31.71 51.90 18.67
CA ILE A 7 -31.12 50.67 18.11
C ILE A 7 -29.93 50.15 18.92
N ALA A 8 -30.20 49.12 19.73
CA ALA A 8 -29.23 48.18 20.28
C ALA A 8 -28.62 47.30 19.16
N LEU A 9 -27.33 46.95 19.21
CA LEU A 9 -26.84 45.68 18.68
C LEU A 9 -25.35 45.39 19.02
N SER A 10 -25.16 44.34 19.81
CA SER A 10 -24.10 43.31 19.70
C SER A 10 -22.65 43.73 19.38
N LEU A 11 -21.80 43.68 20.41
CA LEU A 11 -20.35 43.55 20.26
C LEU A 11 -20.03 42.12 19.77
N LEU A 12 -19.82 41.97 18.47
CA LEU A 12 -19.45 40.71 17.83
C LEU A 12 -17.98 40.37 18.17
N LEU A 13 -17.76 39.33 18.98
CA LEU A 13 -16.43 38.80 19.29
C LEU A 13 -15.92 38.00 18.07
N SER A 14 -15.16 38.64 17.19
CA SER A 14 -14.51 37.98 16.05
C SER A 14 -13.37 37.08 16.54
N ILE A 15 -13.70 35.86 16.97
CA ILE A 15 -12.73 34.80 17.20
C ILE A 15 -12.20 34.37 15.83
N THR A 16 -11.08 34.95 15.41
CA THR A 16 -10.32 34.46 14.26
C THR A 16 -9.59 33.19 14.68
N SER A 17 -10.30 32.07 14.62
CA SER A 17 -9.70 30.74 14.76
C SER A 17 -8.65 30.58 13.67
N LYS A 18 -7.38 30.76 14.01
CA LYS A 18 -6.29 30.30 13.15
C LYS A 18 -6.41 28.78 13.08
N LEU A 19 -6.93 28.26 11.96
CA LEU A 19 -6.79 26.84 11.65
C LEU A 19 -5.30 26.57 11.51
N THR A 20 -4.67 26.11 12.60
CA THR A 20 -3.39 25.43 12.50
C THR A 20 -3.68 24.12 11.79
N TYR A 21 -3.38 24.03 10.49
CA TYR A 21 -3.34 22.75 9.80
C TYR A 21 -2.23 21.93 10.45
N ALA A 22 -2.60 21.09 11.42
CA ALA A 22 -1.70 20.06 11.90
C ALA A 22 -1.38 19.17 10.69
N GLY A 23 -0.09 18.93 10.45
CA GLY A 23 0.34 17.97 9.44
C GLY A 23 -0.34 16.61 9.65
N PRO A 24 -0.28 15.71 8.65
CA PRO A 24 -0.93 14.41 8.74
C PRO A 24 -0.50 13.65 10.00
N ASP A 25 -1.47 13.04 10.66
CA ASP A 25 -1.23 12.29 11.89
C ASP A 25 -0.29 11.09 11.65
N ARG A 26 0.51 10.73 12.65
CA ARG A 26 1.49 9.63 12.51
C ARG A 26 0.82 8.30 12.22
N ALA A 27 -0.35 8.02 12.79
CA ALA A 27 -1.10 6.80 12.49
C ALA A 27 -1.62 6.82 11.04
N GLN A 28 -2.09 7.97 10.56
CA GLN A 28 -2.49 8.13 9.15
C GLN A 28 -1.34 7.81 8.19
N LEU A 29 -0.14 8.35 8.46
CA LEU A 29 1.05 8.07 7.66
C LEU A 29 1.43 6.58 7.68
N ALA A 30 1.35 5.94 8.85
CA ALA A 30 1.70 4.52 9.02
C ALA A 30 0.71 3.60 8.28
N VAL A 31 -0.59 3.88 8.42
CA VAL A 31 -1.66 3.13 7.74
C VAL A 31 -1.52 3.25 6.23
N TRP A 32 -1.35 4.48 5.72
CA TRP A 32 -1.19 4.70 4.29
C TRP A 32 0.05 4.02 3.73
N ALA A 33 1.19 4.11 4.41
CA ALA A 33 2.43 3.47 3.98
C ALA A 33 2.29 1.94 3.95
N ASN A 34 1.61 1.36 4.95
CA ASN A 34 1.32 -0.07 4.97
C ASN A 34 0.47 -0.46 3.74
N GLU A 35 -0.64 0.24 3.50
CA GLU A 35 -1.54 -0.05 2.39
C GLU A 35 -0.84 0.08 1.03
N ALA A 36 -0.01 1.12 0.83
CA ALA A 36 0.76 1.29 -0.40
C ALA A 36 1.75 0.14 -0.65
N ILE A 37 2.45 -0.30 0.41
CA ILE A 37 3.38 -1.44 0.31
C ILE A 37 2.62 -2.72 0.00
N ILE A 38 1.56 -3.04 0.76
CA ILE A 38 0.80 -4.27 0.55
C ILE A 38 0.16 -4.30 -0.84
N ALA A 39 -0.45 -3.20 -1.29
CA ALA A 39 -1.02 -3.09 -2.63
C ALA A 39 0.02 -3.38 -3.73
N THR A 40 1.26 -2.89 -3.55
CA THR A 40 2.35 -3.13 -4.51
C THR A 40 2.72 -4.61 -4.63
N TYR A 41 2.58 -5.38 -3.54
CA TYR A 41 2.86 -6.82 -3.49
C TYR A 41 1.59 -7.69 -3.54
N THR A 42 0.48 -7.16 -4.06
CA THR A 42 -0.77 -7.90 -4.27
C THR A 42 -1.18 -7.84 -5.74
N PHE A 43 -0.83 -8.88 -6.48
CA PHE A 43 -1.19 -9.03 -7.89
C PHE A 43 -1.09 -10.50 -8.33
N ASP A 44 -1.61 -10.81 -9.51
CA ASP A 44 -1.61 -12.16 -10.04
C ASP A 44 -1.29 -12.19 -11.53
N TYR A 45 -0.99 -13.38 -12.03
CA TYR A 45 -0.65 -13.59 -13.44
C TYR A 45 -1.82 -13.28 -14.40
N LYS A 46 -3.08 -13.41 -13.98
CA LYS A 46 -4.26 -13.23 -14.85
C LYS A 46 -4.54 -11.76 -15.13
N ASN A 47 -4.46 -10.92 -14.10
CA ASN A 47 -4.84 -9.52 -14.16
C ASN A 47 -3.66 -8.56 -14.02
N TYR A 48 -2.44 -9.06 -14.23
CA TYR A 48 -1.18 -8.35 -13.97
C TYR A 48 -1.19 -6.91 -14.49
N MET A 49 -1.50 -6.69 -15.78
CA MET A 49 -1.46 -5.34 -16.37
C MET A 49 -2.50 -4.39 -15.76
N GLN A 50 -3.70 -4.90 -15.48
CA GLN A 50 -4.75 -4.11 -14.83
C GLN A 50 -4.36 -3.76 -13.39
N GLN A 51 -3.83 -4.73 -12.63
CA GLN A 51 -3.37 -4.52 -11.26
C GLN A 51 -2.18 -3.56 -11.21
N GLN A 52 -1.21 -3.66 -12.12
CA GLN A 52 -0.10 -2.72 -12.19
C GLN A 52 -0.58 -1.29 -12.50
N LYS A 53 -1.61 -1.11 -13.33
CA LYS A 53 -2.22 0.21 -13.56
C LYS A 53 -2.87 0.77 -12.29
N GLU A 54 -3.50 -0.07 -11.47
CA GLU A 54 -4.07 0.34 -10.19
C GLU A 54 -2.99 0.65 -9.15
N ILE A 55 -1.94 -0.18 -9.08
CA ILE A 55 -0.76 0.03 -8.22
C ILE A 55 -0.07 1.35 -8.58
N ALA A 56 0.06 1.68 -9.86
CA ALA A 56 0.69 2.92 -10.32
C ALA A 56 0.05 4.19 -9.74
N LYS A 57 -1.24 4.16 -9.36
CA LYS A 57 -1.93 5.30 -8.73
C LYS A 57 -1.32 5.70 -7.40
N TYR A 58 -0.67 4.77 -6.69
CA TYR A 58 0.02 5.06 -5.44
C TYR A 58 1.32 5.85 -5.62
N PHE A 59 1.89 5.88 -6.83
CA PHE A 59 3.22 6.42 -7.08
C PHE A 59 3.15 7.83 -7.66
N SER A 60 4.20 8.62 -7.43
CA SER A 60 4.52 9.76 -8.28
C SER A 60 5.00 9.26 -9.66
N ALA A 61 5.04 10.13 -10.65
CA ALA A 61 5.52 9.76 -11.99
C ALA A 61 6.94 9.19 -11.95
N ASP A 62 7.88 9.88 -11.29
CA ASP A 62 9.27 9.42 -11.17
C ASP A 62 9.39 8.15 -10.31
N GLY A 63 8.61 8.07 -9.22
CA GLY A 63 8.57 6.89 -8.36
C GLY A 63 8.11 5.65 -9.13
N TRP A 64 7.09 5.78 -9.98
CA TRP A 64 6.59 4.70 -10.82
C TRP A 64 7.61 4.26 -11.87
N ILE A 65 8.27 5.21 -12.54
CA ILE A 65 9.31 4.91 -13.53
C ILE A 65 10.46 4.12 -12.88
N ALA A 66 10.93 4.56 -11.72
CA ALA A 66 11.99 3.88 -10.98
C ALA A 66 11.56 2.48 -10.52
N TYR A 67 10.37 2.37 -9.92
CA TYR A 67 9.82 1.09 -9.45
C TYR A 67 9.62 0.09 -10.60
N SER A 68 8.93 0.49 -11.66
CA SER A 68 8.63 -0.39 -12.80
C SER A 68 9.90 -0.86 -13.50
N LYS A 69 10.92 0.01 -13.61
CA LYS A 69 12.25 -0.39 -14.09
C LYS A 69 12.87 -1.46 -13.21
N ALA A 70 12.89 -1.27 -11.89
CA ALA A 70 13.45 -2.25 -10.96
C ALA A 70 12.67 -3.58 -10.98
N LEU A 71 11.33 -3.52 -11.07
CA LEU A 71 10.46 -4.69 -11.17
C LEU A 71 10.78 -5.51 -12.43
N ASN A 72 10.88 -4.88 -13.59
CA ASN A 72 11.22 -5.57 -14.84
C ASN A 72 12.65 -6.12 -14.82
N GLN A 73 13.61 -5.39 -14.25
CA GLN A 73 15.00 -5.85 -14.12
C GLN A 73 15.12 -7.08 -13.21
N SER A 74 14.25 -7.21 -12.21
CA SER A 74 14.22 -8.38 -11.31
C SER A 74 13.74 -9.67 -11.98
N LYS A 75 13.14 -9.57 -13.17
CA LYS A 75 12.46 -10.66 -13.89
C LYS A 75 11.29 -11.29 -13.12
N LEU A 76 10.79 -10.62 -12.08
CA LEU A 76 9.66 -11.10 -11.29
C LEU A 76 8.38 -11.26 -12.14
N PRO A 77 8.02 -10.33 -13.05
CA PRO A 77 6.82 -10.50 -13.87
C PRO A 77 6.84 -11.78 -14.70
N GLU A 78 7.98 -12.12 -15.30
CA GLU A 78 8.18 -13.33 -16.09
C GLU A 78 8.05 -14.60 -15.23
N VAL A 79 8.60 -14.56 -14.01
CA VAL A 79 8.48 -15.67 -13.04
C VAL A 79 7.01 -15.84 -12.62
N VAL A 80 6.28 -14.76 -12.36
CA VAL A 80 4.87 -14.81 -11.98
C VAL A 80 4.01 -15.36 -13.11
N GLN A 81 4.25 -14.92 -14.34
CA GLN A 81 3.54 -15.42 -15.53
C GLN A 81 3.85 -16.90 -15.79
N LYS A 82 5.13 -17.28 -15.80
CA LYS A 82 5.55 -18.66 -16.11
C LYS A 82 5.02 -19.68 -15.11
N ASN A 83 4.91 -19.31 -13.84
CA ASN A 83 4.49 -20.23 -12.77
C ASN A 83 3.03 -20.04 -12.35
N ALA A 84 2.27 -19.19 -13.05
CA ALA A 84 0.88 -18.87 -12.73
C ALA A 84 0.69 -18.45 -11.25
N TYR A 85 1.59 -17.61 -10.75
CA TYR A 85 1.58 -17.21 -9.35
C TYR A 85 0.52 -16.16 -9.03
N PHE A 86 -0.09 -16.33 -7.86
CA PHE A 86 -0.75 -15.29 -7.10
C PHE A 86 0.26 -14.75 -6.09
N VAL A 87 0.50 -13.45 -6.13
CA VAL A 87 1.41 -12.74 -5.23
C VAL A 87 0.59 -12.01 -4.19
N ASN A 88 0.86 -12.28 -2.92
CA ASN A 88 0.26 -11.58 -1.80
C ASN A 88 1.32 -11.23 -0.77
N ALA A 89 1.07 -10.20 0.02
CA ALA A 89 1.94 -9.84 1.13
C ALA A 89 1.16 -9.51 2.40
N VAL A 90 1.85 -9.66 3.53
CA VAL A 90 1.38 -9.20 4.84
C VAL A 90 2.53 -8.54 5.58
N ALA A 91 2.24 -7.48 6.35
CA ALA A 91 3.20 -6.87 7.25
C ALA A 91 3.52 -7.84 8.39
N THR A 92 4.80 -8.05 8.67
CA THR A 92 5.23 -8.87 9.82
C THR A 92 5.46 -8.01 11.06
N GLU A 93 5.71 -6.71 10.87
CA GLU A 93 5.81 -5.71 11.93
C GLU A 93 5.22 -4.37 11.44
N PRO A 94 4.78 -3.48 12.36
CA PRO A 94 4.34 -2.14 11.99
C PRO A 94 5.45 -1.31 11.31
N PRO A 95 5.11 -0.38 10.39
CA PRO A 95 6.10 0.45 9.73
C PRO A 95 6.78 1.42 10.69
N LYS A 96 8.13 1.46 10.66
CA LYS A 96 8.91 2.50 11.33
C LYS A 96 8.97 3.75 10.45
N LEU A 97 8.33 4.82 10.91
CA LEU A 97 8.31 6.12 10.22
C LEU A 97 9.46 7.04 10.62
N ILE A 98 10.08 7.65 9.61
CA ILE A 98 11.10 8.69 9.70
C ILE A 98 10.59 9.90 8.90
N THR A 99 10.56 11.08 9.53
CA THR A 99 10.25 12.35 8.84
C THR A 99 11.54 12.89 8.20
N LEU A 100 11.53 13.10 6.90
CA LEU A 100 12.67 13.66 6.16
C LEU A 100 12.56 15.19 6.12
N ASP A 101 11.35 15.68 5.85
CA ASP A 101 10.99 17.11 5.88
C ASP A 101 9.47 17.24 6.16
N PRO A 102 8.88 18.46 6.22
CA PRO A 102 7.46 18.65 6.56
C PRO A 102 6.46 17.92 5.64
N THR A 103 6.86 17.55 4.43
CA THR A 103 6.00 16.90 3.43
C THR A 103 6.51 15.54 2.95
N HIS A 104 7.72 15.12 3.34
CA HIS A 104 8.34 13.86 2.94
C HIS A 104 8.65 12.96 4.13
N TRP A 105 8.32 11.68 3.96
CA TRP A 105 8.53 10.65 4.96
C TRP A 105 9.15 9.40 4.34
N GLN A 106 9.74 8.60 5.21
CA GLN A 106 10.23 7.27 4.89
C GLN A 106 9.62 6.26 5.85
N ALA A 107 9.04 5.19 5.31
CA ALA A 107 8.58 4.04 6.07
C ALA A 107 9.50 2.85 5.84
N ILE A 108 9.94 2.20 6.92
CA ILE A 108 10.68 0.94 6.87
C ILE A 108 9.77 -0.14 7.44
N MET A 109 9.41 -1.13 6.63
CA MET A 109 8.45 -2.16 7.02
C MET A 109 8.89 -3.54 6.54
N PRO A 110 9.04 -4.52 7.44
CA PRO A 110 9.24 -5.90 7.04
C PRO A 110 7.89 -6.52 6.62
N ILE A 111 7.90 -7.25 5.51
CA ILE A 111 6.75 -7.95 4.96
C ILE A 111 7.10 -9.40 4.61
N LEU A 112 6.11 -10.27 4.69
CA LEU A 112 6.16 -11.62 4.15
C LEU A 112 5.42 -11.64 2.81
N VAL A 113 6.15 -11.87 1.72
CA VAL A 113 5.58 -12.06 0.38
C VAL A 113 5.42 -13.55 0.12
N VAL A 114 4.25 -13.93 -0.37
CA VAL A 114 3.90 -15.31 -0.74
C VAL A 114 3.60 -15.35 -2.23
N TYR A 115 4.35 -16.19 -2.95
CA TYR A 115 4.11 -16.55 -4.35
C TYR A 115 3.48 -17.94 -4.35
N LYS A 116 2.23 -18.04 -4.78
CA LYS A 116 1.46 -19.28 -4.66
C LYS A 116 0.79 -19.67 -5.97
N ASN A 117 0.88 -20.94 -6.31
CA ASN A 117 0.02 -21.61 -7.28
C ASN A 117 -0.56 -22.88 -6.61
N PRO A 118 -1.37 -23.71 -7.30
CA PRO A 118 -1.96 -24.89 -6.65
C PRO A 118 -0.95 -25.94 -6.18
N GLN A 119 0.25 -26.00 -6.77
CA GLN A 119 1.26 -27.04 -6.50
C GLN A 119 2.39 -26.58 -5.56
N TYR A 120 2.71 -25.29 -5.58
CA TYR A 120 3.88 -24.72 -4.94
C TYR A 120 3.55 -23.42 -4.21
N GLU A 121 4.18 -23.25 -3.06
CA GLU A 121 4.16 -22.01 -2.30
C GLU A 121 5.60 -21.60 -1.99
N GLN A 122 5.98 -20.40 -2.40
CA GLN A 122 7.26 -19.78 -2.05
C GLN A 122 7.00 -18.59 -1.15
N LYS A 123 7.71 -18.52 -0.02
CA LYS A 123 7.64 -17.37 0.89
C LYS A 123 8.96 -16.65 0.97
N GLN A 124 8.91 -15.33 1.10
CA GLN A 124 10.08 -14.46 1.14
C GLN A 124 9.85 -13.31 2.11
N ASN A 125 10.72 -13.17 3.11
CA ASN A 125 10.72 -12.00 3.99
C ASN A 125 11.51 -10.87 3.35
N LEU A 126 10.87 -9.72 3.17
CA LEU A 126 11.47 -8.52 2.57
C LEU A 126 11.46 -7.37 3.57
N LYS A 127 12.56 -6.62 3.63
CA LYS A 127 12.60 -5.30 4.24
C LYS A 127 12.29 -4.30 3.15
N VAL A 128 11.15 -3.64 3.24
CA VAL A 128 10.74 -2.58 2.32
C VAL A 128 11.10 -1.24 2.91
N ILE A 129 11.74 -0.40 2.09
CA ILE A 129 12.01 1.00 2.37
C ILE A 129 11.19 1.82 1.37
N LEU A 130 10.22 2.56 1.88
CA LEU A 130 9.27 3.35 1.12
C LEU A 130 9.50 4.84 1.38
N GLY A 131 9.93 5.59 0.37
CA GLY A 131 9.88 7.05 0.37
C GLY A 131 8.52 7.52 -0.15
N PHE A 132 7.89 8.46 0.54
CA PHE A 132 6.59 9.00 0.13
C PHE A 132 6.40 10.45 0.56
N THR A 133 5.48 11.13 -0.12
CA THR A 133 5.23 12.56 0.03
C THR A 133 3.75 12.89 -0.09
N VAL A 134 3.36 14.12 0.23
CA VAL A 134 2.03 14.66 -0.08
C VAL A 134 1.83 14.65 -1.60
N ALA A 135 0.70 14.12 -2.06
CA ALA A 135 0.42 14.01 -3.49
C ALA A 135 0.15 15.37 -4.15
N SER A 136 0.61 15.53 -5.38
CA SER A 136 0.20 16.63 -6.25
C SER A 136 -1.31 16.54 -6.57
N PRO A 137 -1.99 17.67 -6.86
CA PRO A 137 -3.40 17.67 -7.23
C PRO A 137 -3.71 16.69 -8.38
N GLY A 138 -4.70 15.83 -8.17
CA GLY A 138 -5.12 14.83 -9.17
C GLY A 138 -4.21 13.59 -9.26
N GLN A 139 -3.22 13.45 -8.39
CA GLN A 139 -2.34 12.29 -8.31
C GLN A 139 -2.40 11.63 -6.92
N GLY A 140 -1.80 10.44 -6.81
CA GLY A 140 -1.69 9.72 -5.56
C GLY A 140 -3.00 9.08 -5.09
N VAL A 141 -2.92 8.41 -3.95
CA VAL A 141 -4.07 7.77 -3.29
C VAL A 141 -4.23 8.41 -1.92
N ARG A 142 -5.42 8.92 -1.59
CA ARG A 142 -5.72 9.58 -0.30
C ARG A 142 -4.72 10.67 0.10
N GLY A 143 -4.24 11.43 -0.88
CA GLY A 143 -3.41 12.62 -0.67
C GLY A 143 -1.92 12.35 -0.49
N PHE A 144 -1.44 11.13 -0.77
CA PHE A 144 -0.01 10.80 -0.74
C PHE A 144 0.43 10.04 -1.98
N SER A 145 1.72 10.15 -2.29
CA SER A 145 2.36 9.48 -3.42
C SER A 145 3.71 8.88 -3.02
N VAL A 146 3.98 7.66 -3.47
CA VAL A 146 5.26 6.99 -3.33
C VAL A 146 6.29 7.65 -4.26
N THR A 147 7.41 8.08 -3.70
CA THR A 147 8.54 8.66 -4.43
C THR A 147 9.64 7.64 -4.68
N SER A 148 9.78 6.64 -3.81
CA SER A 148 10.72 5.54 -3.99
C SER A 148 10.24 4.28 -3.26
N LEU A 149 10.54 3.11 -3.83
CA LEU A 149 10.31 1.82 -3.18
C LEU A 149 11.49 0.91 -3.44
N GLN A 150 12.12 0.45 -2.37
CA GLN A 150 13.22 -0.51 -2.41
C GLN A 150 12.90 -1.70 -1.53
N SER A 151 13.30 -2.90 -1.95
CA SER A 151 13.12 -4.11 -1.15
C SER A 151 14.39 -4.95 -1.13
N THR A 152 14.69 -5.52 0.03
CA THR A 152 15.86 -6.38 0.24
C THR A 152 15.43 -7.63 1.02
N PRO A 153 15.87 -8.84 0.63
CA PRO A 153 15.59 -10.04 1.41
C PRO A 153 16.16 -9.94 2.83
N ILE A 154 15.35 -10.25 3.84
CA ILE A 154 15.76 -10.37 5.24
C ILE A 154 16.20 -11.82 5.54
N SER A 155 15.60 -12.77 4.83
CA SER A 155 15.92 -14.19 4.91
C SER A 155 15.93 -14.82 3.51
N PRO A 156 16.62 -15.97 3.31
CA PRO A 156 16.49 -16.74 2.09
C PRO A 156 15.02 -17.13 1.82
N PRO A 157 14.60 -17.25 0.54
CA PRO A 157 13.27 -17.75 0.20
C PRO A 157 13.09 -19.20 0.66
N CYS A 158 11.92 -19.54 1.19
CA CYS A 158 11.56 -20.92 1.52
C CYS A 158 10.54 -21.47 0.51
N GLN A 159 10.69 -22.72 0.11
CA GLN A 159 9.73 -23.43 -0.74
C GLN A 159 8.97 -24.47 0.08
N CYS A 160 7.65 -24.42 0.00
CA CYS A 160 6.73 -25.40 0.58
C CYS A 160 6.03 -26.13 -0.57
N LYS A 161 6.03 -27.47 -0.52
CA LYS A 161 5.10 -28.27 -1.34
C LYS A 161 3.72 -28.18 -0.71
N ILE A 162 2.70 -27.86 -1.50
CA ILE A 162 1.32 -27.91 -1.02
C ILE A 162 0.88 -29.37 -1.14
N GLU A 163 0.76 -30.07 0.00
CA GLU A 163 0.24 -31.43 0.00
C GLU A 163 -1.24 -31.40 -0.41
N GLU A 164 -1.58 -32.05 -1.52
CA GLU A 164 -2.97 -32.25 -1.92
C GLU A 164 -3.69 -33.04 -0.82
N THR A 165 -4.64 -32.42 -0.12
CA THR A 165 -5.51 -33.16 0.80
C THR A 165 -6.31 -34.19 -0.02
N PRO A 166 -6.18 -35.50 0.24
CA PRO A 166 -6.88 -36.51 -0.53
C PRO A 166 -8.39 -36.30 -0.40
N GLY A 167 -9.06 -36.31 -1.55
CA GLY A 167 -10.41 -35.81 -1.73
C GLY A 167 -11.46 -36.40 -0.80
N ASN A 168 -12.43 -35.55 -0.47
CA ASN A 168 -13.74 -35.95 0.02
C ASN A 168 -14.46 -36.72 -1.11
N THR A 169 -14.17 -38.01 -1.23
CA THR A 169 -14.75 -38.91 -2.23
C THR A 169 -16.02 -39.51 -1.64
N LYS A 170 -17.16 -38.99 -2.09
CA LYS A 170 -18.47 -39.65 -2.28
C LYS A 170 -18.96 -40.57 -1.14
N GLN A 171 -19.84 -40.06 -0.27
CA GLN A 171 -20.84 -40.89 0.39
C GLN A 171 -22.01 -41.12 -0.60
N GLY A 172 -21.87 -42.13 -1.44
CA GLY A 172 -22.97 -42.71 -2.21
C GLY A 172 -23.72 -43.74 -1.36
N ASP A 173 -25.04 -43.60 -1.37
CA ASP A 173 -26.09 -44.62 -1.16
C ASP A 173 -25.68 -45.97 -0.54
N ALA A 174 -26.14 -46.22 0.68
CA ALA A 174 -26.40 -47.56 1.17
C ALA A 174 -27.87 -47.67 1.58
N LYS A 175 -28.64 -48.25 0.67
CA LYS A 175 -29.99 -48.76 0.85
C LYS A 175 -29.91 -50.06 1.64
N GLN A 176 -30.49 -50.14 2.83
CA GLN A 176 -31.04 -51.36 3.43
C GLN A 176 -32.28 -50.99 4.24
#